data_AF-A0A1N7SJ93-F1
#
_entry.id   AF-A0A1N7SJ93-F1
#
_cell.length_a   1.000
_cell.length_b   1.000
_cell.length_c   1.000
_cell.angle_alpha   90.00
_cell.angle_beta   90.00
_cell.angle_gamma   90.00
#
_symmetry.space_group_name_H-M   'P 1'
#
loop_
_entity.id
_entity.type
_entity.pdbx_description
1 polymer ?
#
loop_
_entity_poly.entity_id
_entity_poly.type
_entity_poly.pdbx_seq_one_letter_code
_entity_poly.pdbx_strand_id
1 'polypeptide(L)'
;MKVRYLSILSATAVALLSLSGVAQAGGLCSKATLNGPFSFIGHGVILGLKTADGTLHPYTAPSILDDVALVTFDGMGGFRRTDFGMIGGLPKGGKTTFNPVQHGFYSVNSDCTGIMKIIYDAGGAVPAGVETDLNIVVAADGTLIESVVYRAVTVSGAAMDGTKCPTDCEQGVQEFFEGKKVKAMDDAEATVRDADVIVTATTALEPVLKGAWLKPDAHVNAIGAPRPTWRELDDDAMTAGALLVDSSEAVLKESGDVILSKAPIYAEVGEIFADTTQRPASEITVFKSVGIAIEDIAAARLVYAAASGSAGQVT
;
A
#
# COMPACT_ATOMS: atom_id res chain seq x y z
N MET A 1 0.29 26.41 -67.90
CA MET A 1 -0.77 27.19 -67.24
C MET A 1 -0.41 27.31 -65.76
N LYS A 2 -0.16 28.53 -65.30
CA LYS A 2 0.12 28.85 -63.89
C LYS A 2 -1.18 28.78 -63.10
N VAL A 3 -1.24 28.03 -62.00
CA VAL A 3 -2.19 28.31 -60.92
C VAL A 3 -1.43 28.28 -59.61
N ARG A 4 -1.60 29.39 -58.89
CA ARG A 4 -0.87 29.80 -57.69
C ARG A 4 -1.51 29.22 -56.44
N TYR A 5 -0.66 29.01 -55.44
CA TYR A 5 -0.98 28.81 -54.03
C TYR A 5 -2.06 29.78 -53.52
N LEU A 6 -3.01 29.24 -52.76
CA LEU A 6 -3.76 29.99 -51.76
C LEU A 6 -3.76 29.20 -50.45
N SER A 7 -2.88 29.64 -49.57
CA SER A 7 -2.78 29.31 -48.17
C SER A 7 -4.02 29.86 -47.45
N ILE A 8 -4.84 28.99 -46.87
CA ILE A 8 -5.87 29.39 -45.90
C ILE A 8 -5.46 28.78 -44.56
N LEU A 9 -4.78 29.59 -43.75
CA LEU A 9 -4.60 29.38 -42.33
C LEU A 9 -5.96 29.63 -41.65
N SER A 10 -6.67 28.55 -41.31
CA SER A 10 -7.81 28.64 -40.39
C SER A 10 -7.26 28.53 -38.96
N ALA A 11 -7.06 29.68 -38.32
CA ALA A 11 -6.79 29.78 -36.90
C ALA A 11 -8.06 29.44 -36.11
N THR A 12 -8.29 28.17 -35.81
CA THR A 12 -9.21 27.76 -34.75
C THR A 12 -8.50 27.89 -33.41
N ALA A 13 -8.65 29.07 -32.79
CA ALA A 13 -8.40 29.25 -31.37
C ALA A 13 -9.45 28.43 -30.61
N VAL A 14 -9.08 27.22 -30.19
CA VAL A 14 -9.84 26.48 -29.18
C VAL A 14 -9.55 27.17 -27.86
N ALA A 15 -10.49 28.00 -27.42
CA ALA A 15 -10.53 28.49 -26.05
C ALA A 15 -10.68 27.27 -25.13
N LEU A 16 -9.58 26.81 -24.56
CA LEU A 16 -9.58 25.95 -23.38
C LEU A 16 -10.19 26.76 -22.24
N LEU A 17 -11.51 26.69 -22.11
CA LEU A 17 -12.19 26.98 -20.86
C LEU A 17 -11.61 26.00 -19.85
N SER A 18 -10.78 26.52 -18.95
CA SER A 18 -10.42 25.91 -17.69
C SER A 18 -11.72 25.65 -16.92
N LEU A 19 -12.36 24.52 -17.20
CA LEU A 19 -13.31 23.90 -16.30
C LEU A 19 -12.48 23.42 -15.13
N SER A 20 -12.31 24.27 -14.13
CA SER A 20 -12.11 23.81 -12.76
C SER A 20 -13.20 22.78 -12.54
N GLY A 21 -12.82 21.51 -12.50
CA GLY A 21 -13.75 20.41 -12.27
C GLY A 21 -14.45 20.66 -10.95
N VAL A 22 -15.64 21.22 -11.03
CA VAL A 22 -16.61 21.13 -9.95
C VAL A 22 -16.86 19.63 -9.85
N ALA A 23 -16.31 18.98 -8.82
CA ALA A 23 -16.63 17.61 -8.49
C ALA A 23 -18.16 17.55 -8.42
N GLN A 24 -18.78 16.95 -9.43
CA GLN A 24 -20.21 16.86 -9.52
C GLN A 24 -20.62 15.79 -8.51
N ALA A 25 -20.81 16.23 -7.26
CA ALA A 25 -21.40 15.47 -6.17
C ALA A 25 -22.85 15.18 -6.54
N GLY A 26 -23.06 14.16 -7.36
CA GLY A 26 -24.37 13.62 -7.68
C GLY A 26 -24.94 12.84 -6.50
N GLY A 27 -25.00 13.41 -5.29
CA GLY A 27 -25.83 12.90 -4.17
C GLY A 27 -25.68 11.42 -3.76
N LEU A 28 -24.60 10.71 -4.12
CA LEU A 28 -24.42 9.27 -3.84
C LEU A 28 -23.57 8.96 -2.59
N CYS A 29 -22.96 9.97 -1.97
CA CYS A 29 -22.12 9.82 -0.80
C CYS A 29 -22.92 10.07 0.49
N SER A 30 -22.79 9.15 1.43
CA SER A 30 -23.40 9.21 2.75
C SER A 30 -22.62 8.29 3.67
N LYS A 31 -22.97 8.28 4.96
CA LYS A 31 -22.43 7.25 5.87
C LYS A 31 -22.72 5.84 5.35
N ALA A 32 -23.93 5.60 4.87
CA ALA A 32 -24.34 4.30 4.36
C ALA A 32 -23.55 3.83 3.13
N THR A 33 -22.96 4.76 2.37
CA THR A 33 -22.10 4.46 1.23
C THR A 33 -20.76 3.85 1.70
N LEU A 34 -20.26 4.29 2.86
CA LEU A 34 -19.11 3.70 3.53
C LEU A 34 -19.56 2.52 4.40
N ASN A 35 -19.68 1.36 3.77
CA ASN A 35 -20.05 0.12 4.44
C ASN A 35 -19.17 -1.03 3.93
N GLY A 36 -18.67 -1.84 4.87
CA GLY A 36 -17.82 -2.98 4.61
C GLY A 36 -16.32 -2.64 4.63
N PRO A 37 -15.48 -3.53 4.09
CA PRO A 37 -14.03 -3.44 4.22
C PRO A 37 -13.40 -2.50 3.18
N PHE A 38 -12.39 -1.77 3.64
CA PHE A 38 -11.53 -0.88 2.86
C PHE A 38 -10.07 -1.15 3.25
N SER A 39 -9.17 -1.16 2.27
CA SER A 39 -7.74 -1.09 2.50
C SER A 39 -7.29 0.37 2.51
N PHE A 40 -6.49 0.75 3.48
CA PHE A 40 -5.89 2.08 3.58
C PHE A 40 -4.37 1.99 3.46
N ILE A 41 -3.79 2.96 2.76
CA ILE A 41 -2.37 3.31 2.87
C ILE A 41 -2.28 4.69 3.53
N GLY A 42 -1.27 4.88 4.37
CA GLY A 42 -0.96 6.15 5.02
C GLY A 42 0.50 6.51 4.74
N HIS A 43 0.75 7.77 4.40
CA HIS A 43 2.11 8.27 4.18
C HIS A 43 2.24 9.71 4.66
N GLY A 44 3.40 10.07 5.21
CA GLY A 44 3.67 11.44 5.59
C GLY A 44 4.84 11.63 6.53
N VAL A 45 4.84 12.76 7.22
CA VAL A 45 5.88 13.12 8.19
C VAL A 45 5.29 13.71 9.48
N ILE A 46 5.84 13.28 10.61
CA ILE A 46 5.63 13.88 11.92
C ILE A 46 6.75 14.87 12.19
N LEU A 47 6.39 16.14 12.39
CA LEU A 47 7.32 17.26 12.44
C LEU A 47 7.80 17.58 13.86
N GLY A 48 6.93 17.40 14.86
CA GLY A 48 7.24 17.78 16.25
C GLY A 48 6.01 17.90 17.14
N LEU A 49 6.23 18.42 18.35
CA LEU A 49 5.17 18.68 19.32
C LEU A 49 4.59 20.08 19.11
N LYS A 50 3.26 20.20 19.21
CA LYS A 50 2.56 21.47 19.11
C LYS A 50 2.01 21.85 20.48
N THR A 51 2.38 23.03 20.98
CA THR A 51 1.90 23.56 22.26
C THR A 51 0.53 24.20 22.11
N ALA A 52 -0.13 24.50 23.24
CA ALA A 52 -1.48 25.05 23.27
C ALA A 52 -1.63 26.43 22.59
N ASP A 53 -0.54 27.19 22.47
CA ASP A 53 -0.47 28.45 21.73
C ASP A 53 -0.28 28.25 20.21
N GLY A 54 -0.18 27.01 19.75
CA GLY A 54 0.00 26.64 18.35
C GLY A 54 1.46 26.60 17.89
N THR A 55 2.43 26.88 18.77
CA THR A 55 3.86 26.83 18.44
C THR A 55 4.30 25.39 18.17
N LEU A 56 4.99 25.17 17.05
CA LEU A 56 5.57 23.87 16.70
C LEU A 56 7.01 23.81 17.24
N HIS A 57 7.26 22.81 18.09
CA HIS A 57 8.57 22.43 18.62
C HIS A 57 9.08 21.20 17.86
N PRO A 58 10.00 21.36 16.89
CA PRO A 58 10.39 20.29 15.99
C PRO A 58 11.12 19.14 16.69
N TYR A 59 10.95 17.92 16.18
CA TYR A 59 11.85 16.82 16.49
C TYR A 59 13.22 17.03 15.82
N THR A 60 14.24 16.34 16.33
CA THR A 60 15.62 16.42 15.79
C THR A 60 15.67 16.08 14.30
N ALA A 61 14.82 15.15 13.87
CA ALA A 61 14.54 14.87 12.47
C ALA A 61 13.04 14.58 12.30
N PRO A 62 12.42 15.00 11.18
CA PRO A 62 11.06 14.57 10.85
C PRO A 62 10.99 13.05 10.82
N SER A 63 9.96 12.48 11.44
CA SER A 63 9.74 11.04 11.43
C SER A 63 8.80 10.69 10.29
N ILE A 64 9.27 9.93 9.31
CA ILE A 64 8.44 9.45 8.20
C ILE A 64 7.45 8.43 8.73
N LEU A 65 6.17 8.60 8.38
CA LEU A 65 5.10 7.65 8.62
C LEU A 65 4.83 6.88 7.32
N ASP A 66 4.83 5.56 7.41
CA ASP A 66 4.28 4.66 6.39
C ASP A 66 3.35 3.66 7.09
N ASP A 67 2.07 3.61 6.71
CA ASP A 67 1.06 2.80 7.39
C ASP A 67 0.21 2.04 6.38
N VAL A 68 -0.22 0.84 6.74
CA VAL A 68 -1.25 0.09 6.01
C VAL A 68 -2.33 -0.35 6.99
N ALA A 69 -3.58 -0.30 6.57
CA ALA A 69 -4.69 -0.72 7.43
C ALA A 69 -5.82 -1.40 6.67
N LEU A 70 -6.49 -2.34 7.33
CA LEU A 70 -7.82 -2.80 6.96
C LEU A 70 -8.84 -2.12 7.86
N VAL A 71 -9.76 -1.39 7.25
CA VAL A 71 -10.82 -0.63 7.92
C VAL A 71 -12.17 -1.20 7.53
N THR A 72 -13.01 -1.55 8.49
CA THR A 72 -14.39 -1.99 8.25
C THR A 72 -15.36 -0.94 8.76
N PHE A 73 -16.04 -0.27 7.83
CA PHE A 73 -17.07 0.72 8.13
C PHE A 73 -18.44 0.05 8.34
N ASP A 74 -19.23 0.61 9.26
CA ASP A 74 -20.55 0.09 9.64
C ASP A 74 -21.74 0.69 8.87
N GLY A 75 -21.50 1.67 7.98
CA GLY A 75 -22.56 2.44 7.31
C GLY A 75 -23.33 3.44 8.20
N MET A 76 -22.99 3.57 9.48
CA MET A 76 -23.72 4.32 10.50
C MET A 76 -22.88 5.42 11.18
N GLY A 77 -21.57 5.42 10.97
CA GLY A 77 -20.64 6.44 11.48
C GLY A 77 -19.56 5.89 12.40
N GLY A 78 -19.46 4.57 12.56
CA GLY A 78 -18.37 3.89 13.26
C GLY A 78 -17.54 3.00 12.34
N PHE A 79 -16.29 2.76 12.71
CA PHE A 79 -15.47 1.77 12.03
C PHE A 79 -14.57 1.03 13.01
N ARG A 80 -14.12 -0.15 12.58
CA ARG A 80 -13.05 -0.90 13.23
C ARG A 80 -11.86 -0.99 12.29
N ARG A 81 -10.65 -1.02 12.83
CA ARG A 81 -9.44 -1.16 12.02
C ARG A 81 -8.39 -2.06 12.65
N THR A 82 -7.58 -2.63 11.78
CA THR A 82 -6.34 -3.32 12.08
C THR A 82 -5.27 -2.72 11.19
N ASP A 83 -4.16 -2.27 11.76
CA ASP A 83 -3.11 -1.55 11.03
C ASP A 83 -1.71 -2.09 11.33
N PHE A 84 -0.76 -1.77 10.47
CA PHE A 84 0.66 -1.94 10.69
C PHE A 84 1.38 -0.76 10.06
N GLY A 85 2.17 -0.06 10.87
CA GLY A 85 2.86 1.13 10.42
C GLY A 85 4.29 1.22 10.93
N MET A 86 5.07 2.02 10.22
CA MET A 86 6.46 2.33 10.47
C MET A 86 6.59 3.82 10.72
N ILE A 87 7.33 4.20 11.76
CA ILE A 87 7.66 5.59 12.09
C ILE A 87 9.18 5.71 12.15
N GLY A 88 9.75 6.54 11.28
CA GLY A 88 11.21 6.71 11.18
C GLY A 88 11.95 5.42 10.84
N GLY A 89 11.34 4.54 10.04
CA GLY A 89 11.90 3.24 9.64
C GLY A 89 11.82 2.15 10.72
N LEU A 90 11.15 2.42 11.85
CA LEU A 90 10.93 1.44 12.91
C LEU A 90 9.43 1.11 13.06
N PRO A 91 9.05 -0.12 13.40
CA PRO A 91 7.65 -0.45 13.62
C PRO A 91 7.03 0.43 14.71
N LYS A 92 5.81 0.92 14.45
CA LYS A 92 5.06 1.78 15.36
C LYS A 92 4.93 1.09 16.73
N GLY A 93 5.43 1.76 17.77
CA GLY A 93 5.43 1.20 19.13
C GLY A 93 6.32 -0.03 19.34
N GLY A 94 7.26 -0.30 18.42
CA GLY A 94 8.18 -1.43 18.49
C GLY A 94 7.53 -2.81 18.28
N LYS A 95 6.27 -2.86 17.80
CA LYS A 95 5.57 -4.12 17.52
C LYS A 95 5.81 -4.56 16.09
N THR A 96 6.23 -5.82 15.92
CA THR A 96 6.48 -6.44 14.60
C THR A 96 5.27 -7.19 14.06
N THR A 97 4.09 -6.99 14.65
CA THR A 97 2.82 -7.59 14.24
C THR A 97 1.78 -6.50 14.01
N PHE A 98 0.75 -6.81 13.22
CA PHE A 98 -0.43 -5.95 13.11
C PHE A 98 -0.97 -5.58 14.49
N ASN A 99 -1.49 -4.37 14.61
CA ASN A 99 -2.14 -3.84 15.79
C ASN A 99 -3.66 -4.00 15.63
N PRO A 100 -4.25 -5.08 16.17
CA PRO A 100 -5.66 -5.34 15.96
C PRO A 100 -6.51 -4.50 16.91
N VAL A 101 -7.81 -4.42 16.61
CA VAL A 101 -8.83 -3.92 17.56
C VAL A 101 -8.67 -2.43 17.86
N GLN A 102 -8.50 -1.61 16.83
CA GLN A 102 -8.73 -0.17 16.94
C GLN A 102 -10.11 0.19 16.42
N HIS A 103 -10.58 1.38 16.80
CA HIS A 103 -11.88 1.87 16.38
C HIS A 103 -11.84 3.37 16.09
N GLY A 104 -12.94 3.88 15.57
CA GLY A 104 -13.09 5.28 15.33
C GLY A 104 -14.47 5.65 14.83
N PHE A 105 -14.62 6.94 14.53
CA PHE A 105 -15.88 7.51 14.07
C PHE A 105 -15.66 8.29 12.79
N TYR A 106 -16.72 8.39 11.98
CA TYR A 106 -16.69 9.19 10.78
C TYR A 106 -18.04 9.86 10.51
N SER A 107 -17.99 10.91 9.71
CA SER A 107 -19.17 11.55 9.14
C SER A 107 -18.93 11.80 7.65
N VAL A 108 -20.03 11.86 6.90
CA VAL A 108 -20.03 12.20 5.48
C VAL A 108 -21.13 13.22 5.28
N ASN A 109 -20.75 14.38 4.77
CA ASN A 109 -21.62 15.50 4.42
C ASN A 109 -22.25 15.26 3.05
N SER A 110 -23.28 16.04 2.72
CA SER A 110 -23.97 15.94 1.42
C SER A 110 -23.12 16.34 0.22
N ASP A 111 -22.00 17.02 0.43
CA ASP A 111 -21.01 17.37 -0.59
C ASP A 111 -19.86 16.36 -0.70
N CYS A 112 -20.01 15.18 -0.07
CA CYS A 112 -19.03 14.10 -0.01
C CYS A 112 -17.76 14.39 0.79
N THR A 113 -17.66 15.55 1.42
CA THR A 113 -16.63 15.80 2.42
C THR A 113 -17.00 15.18 3.76
N GLY A 114 -16.08 15.12 4.70
CA GLY A 114 -16.38 14.64 6.03
C GLY A 114 -15.17 14.67 6.94
N ILE A 115 -15.34 14.02 8.09
CA ILE A 115 -14.23 13.77 9.00
C ILE A 115 -14.16 12.30 9.37
N MET A 116 -12.95 11.84 9.66
CA MET A 116 -12.69 10.53 10.25
C MET A 116 -11.78 10.73 11.45
N LYS A 117 -12.09 10.08 12.57
CA LYS A 117 -11.29 10.10 13.80
C LYS A 117 -10.89 8.68 14.16
N ILE A 118 -9.60 8.44 14.19
CA ILE A 118 -8.98 7.18 14.62
C ILE A 118 -8.62 7.29 16.09
N ILE A 119 -8.98 6.28 16.87
CA ILE A 119 -8.70 6.20 18.30
C ILE A 119 -7.87 4.93 18.55
N TYR A 120 -6.75 5.10 19.24
CA TYR A 120 -5.88 3.98 19.62
C TYR A 120 -6.24 3.50 21.03
N ASP A 121 -6.62 2.23 21.12
CA ASP A 121 -7.04 1.58 22.36
C ASP A 121 -5.84 1.09 23.20
N ALA A 122 -6.05 0.98 24.52
CA ALA A 122 -5.06 0.45 25.43
C ALA A 122 -4.69 -1.01 25.10
N GLY A 123 -3.42 -1.36 25.27
CA GLY A 123 -2.92 -2.72 25.03
C GLY A 123 -2.51 -3.00 23.58
N GLY A 124 -2.68 -2.03 22.68
CA GLY A 124 -2.16 -2.08 21.32
C GLY A 124 -0.67 -1.71 21.21
N ALA A 125 -0.18 -1.63 19.98
CA ALA A 125 1.17 -1.14 19.66
C ALA A 125 1.37 0.33 20.08
N VAL A 126 0.30 1.11 20.03
CA VAL A 126 0.27 2.52 20.39
C VAL A 126 -0.42 2.67 21.75
N PRO A 127 0.08 3.52 22.66
CA PRO A 127 -0.59 3.79 23.92
C PRO A 127 -2.01 4.34 23.74
N ALA A 128 -2.88 4.09 24.71
CA ALA A 128 -4.17 4.75 24.79
C ALA A 128 -4.01 6.27 24.89
N GLY A 129 -4.91 7.03 24.29
CA GLY A 129 -4.89 8.50 24.25
C GLY A 129 -4.29 9.09 22.97
N VAL A 130 -3.67 8.26 22.12
CA VAL A 130 -3.29 8.67 20.77
C VAL A 130 -4.53 8.76 19.88
N GLU A 131 -4.63 9.83 19.12
CA GLU A 131 -5.72 10.09 18.17
C GLU A 131 -5.18 10.63 16.85
N THR A 132 -5.88 10.33 15.77
CA THR A 132 -5.61 10.92 14.45
C THR A 132 -6.93 11.35 13.83
N ASP A 133 -7.09 12.65 13.59
CA ASP A 133 -8.26 13.21 12.95
C ASP A 133 -7.94 13.64 11.52
N LEU A 134 -8.81 13.24 10.60
CA LEU A 134 -8.68 13.46 9.17
C LEU A 134 -9.88 14.22 8.63
N ASN A 135 -9.61 15.11 7.68
CA ASN A 135 -10.62 15.54 6.72
C ASN A 135 -10.64 14.50 5.60
N ILE A 136 -11.83 14.05 5.23
CA ILE A 136 -12.02 13.04 4.18
C ILE A 136 -12.83 13.58 3.01
N VAL A 137 -12.58 13.04 1.82
CA VAL A 137 -13.41 13.18 0.64
C VAL A 137 -13.77 11.79 0.15
N VAL A 138 -15.06 11.51 0.04
CA VAL A 138 -15.58 10.26 -0.50
C VAL A 138 -15.75 10.41 -2.00
N ALA A 139 -15.00 9.63 -2.76
CA ALA A 139 -14.94 9.67 -4.21
C ALA A 139 -15.29 8.32 -4.84
N ALA A 140 -15.36 8.29 -6.17
CA ALA A 140 -15.64 7.09 -6.97
C ALA A 140 -16.84 6.28 -6.44
N ASP A 141 -17.98 6.95 -6.27
CA ASP A 141 -19.22 6.34 -5.76
C ASP A 141 -19.07 5.63 -4.40
N GLY A 142 -18.15 6.14 -3.58
CA GLY A 142 -17.85 5.63 -2.25
C GLY A 142 -16.94 4.41 -2.21
N THR A 143 -16.22 4.11 -3.31
CA THR A 143 -15.17 3.11 -3.31
C THR A 143 -13.78 3.68 -3.07
N LEU A 144 -13.64 5.01 -3.05
CA LEU A 144 -12.38 5.71 -2.77
C LEU A 144 -12.60 6.74 -1.66
N ILE A 145 -11.62 6.84 -0.76
CA ILE A 145 -11.55 7.85 0.30
C ILE A 145 -10.18 8.51 0.18
N GLU A 146 -10.16 9.80 -0.10
CA GLU A 146 -8.96 10.63 0.00
C GLU A 146 -9.00 11.37 1.33
N SER A 147 -7.86 11.51 2.01
CA SER A 147 -7.85 12.19 3.30
C SER A 147 -6.54 12.84 3.67
N VAL A 148 -6.62 13.90 4.47
CA VAL A 148 -5.48 14.60 5.05
C VAL A 148 -5.66 14.73 6.55
N VAL A 149 -4.58 14.50 7.30
CA VAL A 149 -4.58 14.62 8.76
C VAL A 149 -4.53 16.11 9.12
N TYR A 150 -5.46 16.57 9.95
CA TYR A 150 -5.47 17.96 10.44
C TYR A 150 -5.17 18.06 11.94
N ARG A 151 -5.35 16.97 12.71
CA ARG A 151 -4.96 16.88 14.12
C ARG A 151 -4.41 15.49 14.41
N ALA A 152 -3.25 15.43 15.05
CA ALA A 152 -2.68 14.21 15.61
C ALA A 152 -2.36 14.47 17.09
N VAL A 153 -2.69 13.52 17.95
CA VAL A 153 -2.46 13.58 19.40
C VAL A 153 -1.53 12.44 19.80
N THR A 154 -0.49 12.76 20.58
CA THR A 154 0.41 11.77 21.18
C THR A 154 0.39 11.87 22.70
N VAL A 155 0.68 10.77 23.39
CA VAL A 155 0.79 10.75 24.85
C VAL A 155 2.22 10.94 25.37
N SER A 156 3.21 10.94 24.46
CA SER A 156 4.62 11.08 24.82
C SER A 156 5.46 11.62 23.67
N GLY A 157 6.63 12.15 23.99
CA GLY A 157 7.59 12.66 23.02
C GLY A 157 8.40 13.80 23.60
N ALA A 158 9.53 14.10 22.96
CA ALA A 158 10.38 15.23 23.29
C ALA A 158 10.86 15.90 22.00
N ALA A 159 10.75 17.22 21.95
CA ALA A 159 11.30 18.05 20.88
C ALA A 159 12.80 18.29 21.08
N MET A 160 13.46 18.76 20.02
CA MET A 160 14.90 19.03 20.02
C MET A 160 15.32 20.11 21.04
N ASP A 161 14.42 21.05 21.34
CA ASP A 161 14.66 22.13 22.31
C ASP A 161 14.38 21.73 23.78
N GLY A 162 14.09 20.45 24.03
CA GLY A 162 13.79 19.92 25.35
C GLY A 162 12.33 20.03 25.77
N THR A 163 11.45 20.60 24.93
CA THR A 163 10.00 20.59 25.17
C THR A 163 9.49 19.15 25.24
N LYS A 164 8.81 18.81 26.34
CA LYS A 164 8.26 17.46 26.58
C LYS A 164 6.75 17.49 26.47
N CYS A 165 6.17 16.39 26.00
CA CYS A 165 4.73 16.24 26.04
C CYS A 165 4.25 15.97 27.48
N PRO A 166 3.42 16.84 28.10
CA PRO A 166 2.85 16.59 29.43
C PRO A 166 1.85 15.41 29.47
N THR A 167 0.77 15.46 28.70
CA THR A 167 -0.24 14.41 28.47
C THR A 167 -1.08 14.84 27.26
N ASP A 168 -1.39 13.93 26.34
CA ASP A 168 -2.24 14.15 25.15
C ASP A 168 -1.92 15.44 24.37
N CYS A 169 -0.69 15.53 23.88
CA CYS A 169 -0.20 16.71 23.16
C CYS A 169 -0.50 16.61 21.67
N GLU A 170 -0.85 17.73 21.04
CA GLU A 170 -0.91 17.77 19.58
C GLU A 170 0.48 17.63 18.97
N GLN A 171 0.54 17.01 17.80
CA GLN A 171 1.71 16.97 16.95
C GLN A 171 1.48 17.81 15.70
N GLY A 172 2.56 18.44 15.21
CA GLY A 172 2.58 18.94 13.84
C GLY A 172 2.83 17.78 12.90
N VAL A 173 1.93 17.55 11.95
CA VAL A 173 2.01 16.45 10.97
C VAL A 173 1.71 16.95 9.57
N GLN A 174 2.28 16.27 8.58
CA GLN A 174 1.92 16.37 7.17
C GLN A 174 1.70 14.95 6.65
N GLU A 175 0.50 14.44 6.85
CA GLU A 175 0.14 13.06 6.59
C GLU A 175 -1.14 12.99 5.78
N PHE A 176 -1.22 12.02 4.88
CA PHE A 176 -2.42 11.70 4.13
C PHE A 176 -2.68 10.20 4.18
N PHE A 177 -3.95 9.83 4.06
CA PHE A 177 -4.36 8.44 3.93
C PHE A 177 -5.29 8.29 2.73
N GLU A 178 -5.09 7.22 1.98
CA GLU A 178 -5.93 6.83 0.84
C GLU A 178 -6.59 5.49 1.15
N GLY A 179 -7.92 5.45 1.11
CA GLY A 179 -8.73 4.27 1.38
C GLY A 179 -9.44 3.76 0.12
N LYS A 180 -9.31 2.47 -0.20
CA LYS A 180 -10.01 1.83 -1.32
C LYS A 180 -10.90 0.72 -0.82
N LYS A 181 -12.12 0.65 -1.36
CA LYS A 181 -13.05 -0.44 -1.04
C LYS A 181 -12.49 -1.75 -1.53
N VAL A 182 -12.49 -2.75 -0.66
CA VAL A 182 -12.03 -4.11 -0.97
C VAL A 182 -13.15 -5.09 -0.68
N LYS A 183 -12.98 -6.33 -1.12
CA LYS A 183 -13.85 -7.44 -0.77
C LYS A 183 -13.03 -8.44 0.04
N ALA A 184 -13.32 -8.53 1.33
CA ALA A 184 -12.80 -9.62 2.14
C ALA A 184 -13.54 -10.91 1.77
N MET A 185 -12.81 -12.00 1.60
CA MET A 185 -13.31 -13.30 1.19
C MET A 185 -12.80 -14.34 2.18
N ASP A 186 -13.68 -15.24 2.62
CA ASP A 186 -13.32 -16.32 3.57
C ASP A 186 -12.88 -17.61 2.86
N ASP A 187 -12.94 -17.63 1.53
CA ASP A 187 -12.61 -18.79 0.70
C ASP A 187 -11.55 -18.41 -0.35
N ALA A 188 -10.40 -19.07 -0.29
CA ALA A 188 -9.28 -18.80 -1.19
C ALA A 188 -9.65 -19.14 -2.64
N GLU A 189 -10.36 -20.25 -2.87
CA GLU A 189 -10.75 -20.69 -4.21
C GLU A 189 -11.64 -19.64 -4.89
N ALA A 190 -12.72 -19.21 -4.25
CA ALA A 190 -13.61 -18.19 -4.77
C ALA A 190 -12.91 -16.84 -5.02
N THR A 191 -11.83 -16.55 -4.28
CA THR A 191 -11.05 -15.32 -4.45
C THR A 191 -10.22 -15.35 -5.74
N VAL A 192 -9.62 -16.49 -6.06
CA VAL A 192 -8.64 -16.57 -7.15
C VAL A 192 -9.25 -16.88 -8.52
N ARG A 193 -10.45 -17.46 -8.57
CA ARG A 193 -11.07 -17.92 -9.83
C ARG A 193 -11.20 -16.83 -10.90
N ASP A 194 -11.45 -15.59 -10.49
CA ASP A 194 -11.60 -14.46 -11.40
C ASP A 194 -10.38 -13.51 -11.41
N ALA A 195 -9.35 -13.79 -10.60
CA ALA A 195 -8.21 -12.91 -10.41
C ALA A 195 -7.22 -12.93 -11.57
N ASP A 196 -6.88 -11.76 -12.13
CA ASP A 196 -5.81 -11.61 -13.12
C ASP A 196 -4.42 -11.73 -12.48
N VAL A 197 -4.28 -11.19 -11.28
CA VAL A 197 -3.06 -11.22 -10.49
C VAL A 197 -3.36 -11.78 -9.11
N ILE A 198 -2.64 -12.82 -8.73
CA ILE A 198 -2.71 -13.47 -7.43
C ILE A 198 -1.40 -13.21 -6.70
N VAL A 199 -1.48 -12.89 -5.41
CA VAL A 199 -0.31 -12.75 -4.55
C VAL A 199 -0.47 -13.70 -3.36
N THR A 200 0.49 -14.60 -3.17
CA THR A 200 0.59 -15.42 -1.95
C THR A 200 1.75 -14.89 -1.11
N ALA A 201 1.45 -14.46 0.11
CA ALA A 201 2.41 -13.91 1.06
C ALA A 201 2.09 -14.44 2.46
N THR A 202 2.08 -15.75 2.59
CA THR A 202 1.62 -16.51 3.74
C THR A 202 2.78 -17.22 4.44
N THR A 203 2.54 -17.65 5.67
CA THR A 203 3.43 -18.54 6.43
C THR A 203 2.93 -19.99 6.35
N ALA A 204 2.24 -20.37 5.28
CA ALA A 204 1.69 -21.70 5.12
C ALA A 204 2.80 -22.76 5.01
N LEU A 205 2.53 -23.94 5.55
CA LEU A 205 3.41 -25.11 5.43
C LEU A 205 2.97 -26.04 4.30
N GLU A 206 1.69 -25.96 3.92
CA GLU A 206 1.04 -26.79 2.92
C GLU A 206 0.33 -25.89 1.91
N PRO A 207 0.12 -26.34 0.65
CA PRO A 207 -0.48 -25.52 -0.40
C PRO A 207 -1.80 -24.87 0.00
N VAL A 208 -1.87 -23.54 -0.19
CA VAL A 208 -3.07 -22.70 -0.02
C VAL A 208 -3.63 -22.21 -1.35
N LEU A 209 -2.86 -22.31 -2.43
CA LEU A 209 -3.27 -22.01 -3.80
C LEU A 209 -3.15 -23.27 -4.65
N LYS A 210 -4.23 -23.62 -5.35
CA LYS A 210 -4.26 -24.79 -6.25
C LYS A 210 -4.30 -24.39 -7.72
N GLY A 211 -3.57 -25.11 -8.56
CA GLY A 211 -3.51 -24.85 -9.99
C GLY A 211 -4.88 -24.92 -10.67
N ALA A 212 -5.74 -25.84 -10.22
CA ALA A 212 -7.11 -25.99 -10.71
C ALA A 212 -8.03 -24.77 -10.47
N TRP A 213 -7.59 -23.80 -9.66
CA TRP A 213 -8.33 -22.58 -9.39
C TRP A 213 -7.90 -21.41 -10.28
N LEU A 214 -6.72 -21.51 -10.92
CA LEU A 214 -6.17 -20.45 -11.75
C LEU A 214 -6.93 -20.35 -13.06
N LYS A 215 -7.29 -19.13 -13.45
CA LYS A 215 -7.80 -18.86 -14.79
C LYS A 215 -6.65 -18.81 -15.81
N PRO A 216 -6.94 -19.01 -17.11
CA PRO A 216 -5.96 -18.76 -18.16
C PRO A 216 -5.38 -17.35 -18.04
N ASP A 217 -4.10 -17.20 -18.39
CA ASP A 217 -3.35 -15.94 -18.38
C ASP A 217 -3.19 -15.27 -17.00
N ALA A 218 -3.52 -15.97 -15.91
CA ALA A 218 -3.29 -15.46 -14.56
C ALA A 218 -1.79 -15.33 -14.25
N HIS A 219 -1.44 -14.28 -13.52
CA HIS A 219 -0.10 -14.09 -12.97
C HIS A 219 -0.10 -14.31 -11.46
N VAL A 220 0.79 -15.16 -10.96
CA VAL A 220 0.95 -15.45 -9.54
C VAL A 220 2.29 -14.90 -9.05
N ASN A 221 2.26 -14.04 -8.02
CA ASN A 221 3.42 -13.67 -7.23
C ASN A 221 3.45 -14.50 -5.95
N ALA A 222 4.33 -15.51 -5.91
CA ALA A 222 4.51 -16.41 -4.78
C ALA A 222 5.70 -15.98 -3.93
N ILE A 223 5.41 -15.24 -2.85
CA ILE A 223 6.39 -14.53 -2.00
C ILE A 223 6.72 -15.29 -0.72
N GLY A 224 5.77 -16.07 -0.19
CA GLY A 224 5.95 -16.83 1.05
C GLY A 224 6.82 -18.08 0.85
N ALA A 225 6.73 -19.04 1.77
CA ALA A 225 7.45 -20.32 1.70
C ALA A 225 8.98 -20.26 1.37
N PRO A 226 9.78 -19.42 2.05
CA PRO A 226 11.24 -19.33 1.84
C PRO A 226 11.99 -20.42 2.63
N ARG A 227 11.39 -21.61 2.78
CA ARG A 227 12.00 -22.76 3.47
C ARG A 227 11.80 -24.03 2.64
N PRO A 228 12.77 -24.98 2.64
CA PRO A 228 12.76 -26.12 1.72
C PRO A 228 11.54 -27.05 1.84
N THR A 229 10.82 -26.94 2.96
CA THR A 229 9.65 -27.77 3.28
C THR A 229 8.35 -26.98 3.34
N TRP A 230 8.39 -25.65 3.17
CA TRP A 230 7.18 -24.81 3.21
C TRP A 230 6.61 -24.68 1.82
N ARG A 231 5.29 -24.63 1.70
CA ARG A 231 4.60 -24.49 0.43
C ARG A 231 3.43 -23.53 0.54
N GLU A 232 3.25 -22.72 -0.50
CA GLU A 232 2.04 -21.94 -0.75
C GLU A 232 1.25 -22.49 -1.93
N LEU A 233 1.94 -23.08 -2.92
CA LEU A 233 1.38 -23.55 -4.19
C LEU A 233 1.48 -25.07 -4.29
N ASP A 234 0.45 -25.70 -4.87
CA ASP A 234 0.50 -27.12 -5.23
C ASP A 234 1.31 -27.36 -6.52
N ASP A 235 1.55 -28.64 -6.85
CA ASP A 235 2.35 -29.01 -8.01
C ASP A 235 1.70 -28.54 -9.32
N ASP A 236 0.36 -28.57 -9.37
CA ASP A 236 -0.42 -28.11 -10.52
C ASP A 236 -0.22 -26.60 -10.75
N ALA A 237 -0.26 -25.78 -9.70
CA ALA A 237 -0.01 -24.34 -9.81
C ALA A 237 1.43 -24.05 -10.27
N MET A 238 2.40 -24.76 -9.71
CA MET A 238 3.82 -24.57 -10.04
C MET A 238 4.16 -24.99 -11.48
N THR A 239 3.40 -25.90 -12.07
CA THR A 239 3.61 -26.43 -13.44
C THR A 239 2.59 -25.93 -14.46
N ALA A 240 1.68 -25.03 -14.06
CA ALA A 240 0.60 -24.54 -14.90
C ALA A 240 1.06 -23.67 -16.09
N GLY A 241 2.28 -23.16 -16.07
CA GLY A 241 2.85 -22.35 -17.15
C GLY A 241 4.31 -21.96 -16.87
N ALA A 242 4.69 -20.72 -17.17
CA ALA A 242 6.06 -20.27 -17.03
C ALA A 242 6.41 -19.90 -15.58
N LEU A 243 7.33 -20.67 -14.97
CA LEU A 243 7.92 -20.37 -13.67
C LEU A 243 9.12 -19.43 -13.82
N LEU A 244 8.94 -18.19 -13.39
CA LEU A 244 9.97 -17.18 -13.25
C LEU A 244 10.46 -17.13 -11.81
N VAL A 245 11.75 -16.91 -11.60
CA VAL A 245 12.34 -16.88 -10.25
C VAL A 245 13.24 -15.65 -10.07
N ASP A 246 13.51 -15.26 -8.82
CA ASP A 246 14.52 -14.24 -8.53
C ASP A 246 15.95 -14.77 -8.75
N SER A 247 16.26 -15.95 -8.19
CA SER A 247 17.51 -16.67 -8.42
C SER A 247 17.28 -18.18 -8.40
N SER A 248 17.70 -18.85 -9.48
CA SER A 248 17.62 -20.31 -9.62
C SER A 248 18.41 -21.00 -8.51
N GLU A 249 19.59 -20.48 -8.17
CA GLU A 249 20.42 -21.05 -7.11
C GLU A 249 19.72 -21.00 -5.75
N ALA A 250 19.09 -19.87 -5.41
CA ALA A 250 18.45 -19.66 -4.13
C ALA A 250 17.17 -20.51 -4.00
N VAL A 251 16.26 -20.45 -4.99
CA VAL A 251 14.99 -21.20 -4.92
C VAL A 251 15.19 -22.71 -4.88
N LEU A 252 16.21 -23.25 -5.55
CA LEU A 252 16.55 -24.68 -5.50
C LEU A 252 17.08 -25.15 -4.14
N LYS A 253 17.50 -24.23 -3.28
CA LYS A 253 17.96 -24.52 -1.91
C LYS A 253 16.91 -24.17 -0.87
N GLU A 254 16.07 -23.17 -1.13
CA GLU A 254 15.27 -22.53 -0.09
C GLU A 254 13.76 -22.65 -0.31
N SER A 255 13.26 -22.83 -1.53
CA SER A 255 11.81 -22.82 -1.78
C SER A 255 11.23 -24.22 -1.84
N GLY A 256 10.40 -24.60 -0.86
CA GLY A 256 9.67 -25.86 -0.93
C GLY A 256 8.69 -25.94 -2.09
N ASP A 257 8.12 -24.82 -2.53
CA ASP A 257 7.30 -24.76 -3.76
C ASP A 257 8.07 -25.28 -4.98
N VAL A 258 9.34 -24.88 -5.16
CA VAL A 258 10.17 -25.30 -6.31
C VAL A 258 10.79 -26.69 -6.08
N ILE A 259 11.37 -26.93 -4.91
CA ILE A 259 12.09 -28.19 -4.60
C ILE A 259 11.16 -29.40 -4.67
N LEU A 260 9.96 -29.28 -4.11
CA LEU A 260 9.03 -30.40 -3.99
C LEU A 260 8.24 -30.64 -5.27
N SER A 261 7.80 -29.57 -5.95
CA SER A 261 7.09 -29.70 -7.24
C SER A 261 8.01 -30.14 -8.38
N LYS A 262 9.32 -29.83 -8.28
CA LYS A 262 10.30 -30.02 -9.36
C LYS A 262 9.90 -29.31 -10.65
N ALA A 263 9.13 -28.23 -10.54
CA ALA A 263 8.71 -27.45 -11.69
C ALA A 263 9.94 -26.92 -12.46
N PRO A 264 9.94 -27.01 -13.80
CA PRO A 264 11.04 -26.49 -14.59
C PRO A 264 11.04 -24.96 -14.52
N ILE A 265 12.18 -24.39 -14.14
CA ILE A 265 12.39 -22.93 -14.16
C ILE A 265 12.48 -22.50 -15.62
N TYR A 266 11.64 -21.55 -16.01
CA TYR A 266 11.66 -20.94 -17.34
C TYR A 266 12.82 -19.96 -17.48
N ALA A 267 12.93 -19.02 -16.53
CA ALA A 267 13.98 -17.99 -16.49
C ALA A 267 14.08 -17.35 -15.11
N GLU A 268 15.20 -16.69 -14.85
CA GLU A 268 15.31 -15.68 -13.81
C GLU A 268 14.71 -14.35 -14.31
N VAL A 269 14.01 -13.61 -13.44
CA VAL A 269 13.37 -12.34 -13.84
C VAL A 269 14.38 -11.30 -14.32
N GLY A 270 15.63 -11.36 -13.83
CA GLY A 270 16.72 -10.51 -14.32
C GLY A 270 17.01 -10.71 -15.80
N GLU A 271 16.87 -11.93 -16.34
CA GLU A 271 17.07 -12.23 -17.76
C GLU A 271 15.96 -11.63 -18.63
N ILE A 272 14.74 -11.55 -18.08
CA ILE A 272 13.60 -10.91 -18.73
C ILE A 272 13.79 -9.39 -18.77
N PHE A 273 14.25 -8.79 -17.66
CA PHE A 273 14.50 -7.35 -17.59
C PHE A 273 15.71 -6.91 -18.43
N ALA A 274 16.68 -7.79 -18.63
CA ALA A 274 17.85 -7.55 -19.48
C ALA A 274 17.59 -7.86 -20.96
N ASP A 275 16.37 -8.27 -21.34
CA ASP A 275 16.01 -8.73 -22.68
C ASP A 275 16.92 -9.86 -23.22
N THR A 276 17.53 -10.66 -22.34
CA THR A 276 18.34 -11.83 -22.73
C THR A 276 17.51 -13.10 -22.89
N THR A 277 16.32 -13.11 -22.28
CA THR A 277 15.31 -14.16 -22.44
C THR A 277 13.98 -13.53 -22.83
N GLN A 278 13.24 -14.18 -23.73
CA GLN A 278 11.95 -13.69 -24.17
C GLN A 278 10.93 -13.74 -23.02
N ARG A 279 10.07 -12.73 -22.92
CA ARG A 279 8.91 -12.78 -22.04
C ARG A 279 8.02 -13.97 -22.41
N PRO A 280 7.54 -14.76 -21.44
CA PRO A 280 6.55 -15.81 -21.69
C PRO A 280 5.38 -15.27 -22.51
N ALA A 281 4.84 -16.10 -23.40
CA ALA A 281 3.62 -15.76 -24.13
C ALA A 281 2.42 -15.70 -23.15
N SER A 282 1.24 -15.36 -23.66
CA SER A 282 0.00 -15.37 -22.86
C SER A 282 -0.31 -16.81 -22.40
N GLU A 283 0.22 -17.15 -21.22
CA GLU A 283 0.03 -18.38 -20.45
C GLU A 283 0.02 -18.00 -18.95
N ILE A 284 -0.30 -18.95 -18.08
CA ILE A 284 -0.16 -18.73 -16.63
C ILE A 284 1.32 -18.44 -16.33
N THR A 285 1.59 -17.39 -15.57
CA THR A 285 2.96 -17.07 -15.13
C THR A 285 3.03 -17.13 -13.61
N VAL A 286 4.07 -17.77 -13.09
CA VAL A 286 4.33 -17.83 -11.65
C VAL A 286 5.69 -17.19 -11.41
N PHE A 287 5.72 -16.09 -10.67
CA PHE A 287 6.95 -15.55 -10.12
C PHE A 287 7.15 -16.09 -8.70
N LYS A 288 8.20 -16.88 -8.49
CA LYS A 288 8.61 -17.33 -7.16
C LYS A 288 9.77 -16.47 -6.65
N SER A 289 9.59 -15.87 -5.48
CA SER A 289 10.66 -15.14 -4.80
C SER A 289 11.00 -15.79 -3.45
N VAL A 290 12.29 -15.79 -3.12
CA VAL A 290 12.82 -16.07 -1.78
C VAL A 290 13.60 -14.88 -1.21
N GLY A 291 13.86 -13.85 -2.04
CA GLY A 291 14.63 -12.67 -1.71
C GLY A 291 16.12 -12.88 -1.95
N ILE A 292 16.78 -11.93 -2.61
CA ILE A 292 18.21 -12.02 -2.90
C ILE A 292 18.95 -10.77 -2.43
N ALA A 293 20.16 -10.96 -1.89
CA ALA A 293 20.93 -9.90 -1.23
C ALA A 293 21.19 -8.66 -2.12
N ILE A 294 21.16 -8.80 -3.45
CA ILE A 294 21.34 -7.67 -4.36
C ILE A 294 20.16 -6.68 -4.29
N GLU A 295 18.95 -7.16 -3.97
CA GLU A 295 17.77 -6.31 -3.75
C GLU A 295 17.98 -5.42 -2.52
N ASP A 296 18.46 -6.00 -1.43
CA ASP A 296 18.80 -5.28 -0.20
C ASP A 296 19.91 -4.26 -0.44
N ILE A 297 20.97 -4.64 -1.18
CA ILE A 297 22.08 -3.74 -1.48
C ILE A 297 21.62 -2.59 -2.40
N ALA A 298 20.75 -2.86 -3.36
CA ALA A 298 20.18 -1.82 -4.22
C ALA A 298 19.34 -0.82 -3.40
N ALA A 299 18.49 -1.32 -2.50
CA ALA A 299 17.73 -0.48 -1.58
C ALA A 299 18.64 0.32 -0.64
N ALA A 300 19.64 -0.33 -0.05
CA ALA A 300 20.62 0.32 0.83
C ALA A 300 21.42 1.41 0.09
N ARG A 301 21.78 1.19 -1.18
CA ARG A 301 22.45 2.21 -2.01
C ARG A 301 21.55 3.41 -2.24
N LEU A 302 20.26 3.19 -2.51
CA LEU A 302 19.28 4.28 -2.67
C LEU A 302 19.19 5.14 -1.41
N VAL A 303 19.05 4.49 -0.24
CA VAL A 303 19.01 5.17 1.06
C VAL A 303 20.32 5.90 1.35
N TYR A 304 21.47 5.26 1.11
CA TYR A 304 22.79 5.87 1.30
C TYR A 304 22.97 7.11 0.42
N ALA A 305 22.63 7.04 -0.86
CA ALA A 305 22.75 8.17 -1.78
C ALA A 305 21.84 9.34 -1.40
N ALA A 306 20.62 9.06 -0.90
CA ALA A 306 19.72 10.08 -0.38
C ALA A 306 20.32 10.76 0.86
N ALA A 307 20.87 9.98 1.80
CA ALA A 307 21.49 10.49 3.02
C ALA A 307 22.80 11.27 2.77
N SER A 308 23.59 10.89 1.76
CA SER A 308 24.84 11.56 1.40
C SER A 308 24.67 12.78 0.50
N GLY A 309 23.44 13.10 0.08
CA GLY A 309 23.16 14.18 -0.88
C GLY A 309 23.62 13.87 -2.31
N SER A 310 23.85 12.60 -2.63
CA SER A 310 24.33 12.12 -3.94
C SER A 310 23.21 11.60 -4.84
N ALA A 311 21.94 11.83 -4.49
CA ALA A 311 20.73 11.29 -5.13
C ALA A 311 20.57 11.61 -6.64
N GLY A 312 21.45 12.42 -7.24
CA GLY A 312 21.47 12.73 -8.68
C GLY A 312 22.47 11.94 -9.52
N GLN A 313 23.26 11.02 -8.94
CA GLN A 313 24.24 10.21 -9.68
C GLN A 313 23.78 8.74 -9.76
N VAL A 314 22.74 8.50 -10.55
CA VAL A 314 22.40 7.16 -11.02
C VAL A 314 22.89 7.05 -12.46
N THR A 315 24.09 6.52 -12.64
CA THR A 315 24.58 5.98 -13.91
C THR A 315 24.78 4.49 -13.75
#